data_AF-A0A1H5HUT7-F1
#
_entry.id   AF-A0A1H5HUT7-F1
#
_cell.length_a   1.000
_cell.length_b   1.000
_cell.length_c   1.000
_cell.angle_alpha   90.00
_cell.angle_beta   90.00
_cell.angle_gamma   90.00
#
_symmetry.space_group_name_H-M   'P 1'
#
loop_
_entity.id
_entity.type
_entity.pdbx_description
1 polymer ?
#
loop_
_entity_poly.entity_id
_entity_poly.type
_entity_poly.pdbx_seq_one_letter_code
_entity_poly.pdbx_strand_id
1 'polypeptide(L)'
;MNEGSPPEEARAVVRLSYGPGIVPTGDATAQRALALRDAGVLTGTAPWPEAALEALAHTRLHPPAPVLSWATSHAVGPLREAVRRTGTLSVTGAWICGSGLASVVPDATTAGQEAAAGLAR
;
A
#
# COMPACT_ATOMS: atom_id res chain seq x y z
N MET A 1 -48.14 -4.14 8.27
CA MET A 1 -47.39 -3.58 7.14
C MET A 1 -46.28 -2.75 7.74
N ASN A 2 -45.04 -3.25 7.70
CA ASN A 2 -43.89 -2.53 8.22
C ASN A 2 -43.37 -1.70 7.03
N GLU A 3 -43.54 -0.38 7.07
CA GLU A 3 -42.92 0.51 6.10
C GLU A 3 -41.42 0.47 6.35
N GLY A 4 -40.71 -0.27 5.49
CA GLY A 4 -39.26 -0.35 5.55
C GLY A 4 -38.69 1.05 5.39
N SER A 5 -37.87 1.47 6.36
CA SER A 5 -37.02 2.64 6.23
C SER A 5 -36.41 2.67 4.82
N PRO A 6 -36.30 3.85 4.17
CA PRO A 6 -35.60 3.94 2.90
C PRO A 6 -34.23 3.28 3.06
N PRO A 7 -33.75 2.49 2.09
CA PRO A 7 -32.41 1.92 2.19
C PRO A 7 -31.46 3.07 2.45
N GLU A 8 -30.65 2.98 3.51
CA GLU A 8 -29.48 3.85 3.65
C GLU A 8 -28.80 3.87 2.28
N GLU A 9 -28.51 5.06 1.75
CA GLU A 9 -27.84 5.20 0.46
C GLU A 9 -26.64 4.26 0.43
N ALA A 10 -26.73 3.20 -0.37
CA ALA A 10 -25.70 2.17 -0.42
C ALA A 10 -24.49 2.75 -1.14
N ARG A 11 -23.60 3.39 -0.39
CA ARG A 11 -22.34 3.94 -0.90
C ARG A 11 -21.27 2.88 -0.91
N ALA A 12 -20.51 2.82 -2.00
CA ALA A 12 -19.39 1.91 -2.16
C ALA A 12 -18.10 2.70 -2.44
N VAL A 13 -16.99 2.22 -1.90
CA VAL A 13 -15.65 2.73 -2.21
C VAL A 13 -14.86 1.62 -2.90
N VAL A 14 -14.39 1.90 -4.11
CA VAL A 14 -13.53 0.99 -4.87
C VAL A 14 -12.14 1.58 -4.97
N ARG A 15 -11.15 0.86 -4.44
CA ARG A 15 -9.73 1.20 -4.60
C ARG A 15 -9.14 0.42 -5.75
N LEU A 16 -8.89 1.10 -6.86
CA LEU A 16 -8.18 0.55 -8.00
C LEU A 16 -6.67 0.76 -7.84
N SER A 17 -5.88 -0.24 -8.22
CA SER A 17 -4.42 -0.18 -8.16
C SER A 17 -3.87 -0.52 -9.52
N TYR A 18 -3.05 0.38 -10.06
CA TYR A 18 -2.58 0.32 -11.43
C TYR A 18 -1.06 0.18 -11.47
N GLY A 19 -0.59 -0.63 -12.43
CA GLY A 19 0.82 -0.66 -12.80
C GLY A 19 1.29 0.65 -13.45
N PRO A 20 2.62 0.84 -13.56
CA PRO A 20 3.19 2.02 -14.19
C PRO A 20 2.71 2.16 -15.64
N GLY A 21 2.43 3.40 -16.07
CA GLY A 21 2.04 3.72 -17.44
C GLY A 21 0.57 3.47 -17.81
N ILE A 22 -0.24 2.87 -16.92
CA ILE A 22 -1.66 2.58 -17.21
C ILE A 22 -2.54 3.82 -17.05
N VAL A 23 -2.29 4.62 -16.01
CA VAL A 23 -3.13 5.78 -15.67
C VAL A 23 -2.64 7.04 -16.42
N PRO A 24 -3.48 7.70 -17.23
CA PRO A 24 -3.13 8.94 -17.92
C PRO A 24 -2.62 10.02 -16.95
N THR A 25 -1.55 10.73 -17.29
CA THR A 25 -1.00 11.84 -16.49
C THR A 25 -1.65 13.16 -16.86
N GLY A 26 -2.07 13.94 -15.86
CA GLY A 26 -2.54 15.31 -16.06
C GLY A 26 -3.95 15.45 -16.64
N ASP A 27 -4.63 14.34 -16.97
CA ASP A 27 -5.99 14.34 -17.49
C ASP A 27 -6.95 13.67 -16.49
N ALA A 28 -7.64 14.50 -15.69
CA ALA A 28 -8.59 14.03 -14.69
C ALA A 28 -9.84 13.36 -15.32
N THR A 29 -10.26 13.81 -16.51
CA THR A 29 -11.42 13.26 -17.21
C THR A 29 -11.12 11.85 -17.71
N ALA A 30 -9.96 11.66 -18.34
CA ALA A 30 -9.50 10.34 -18.77
C ALA A 30 -9.26 9.39 -17.58
N GLN A 31 -8.70 9.89 -16.46
CA GLN A 31 -8.54 9.12 -15.23
C GLN A 31 -9.89 8.64 -14.66
N ARG A 32 -10.91 9.50 -14.65
CA ARG A 32 -12.26 9.16 -14.18
C ARG A 32 -12.91 8.10 -15.06
N ALA A 33 -12.89 8.30 -16.38
CA ALA A 33 -13.46 7.35 -17.34
C ALA A 33 -12.79 5.97 -17.25
N LEU A 34 -11.46 5.95 -17.06
CA LEU A 34 -10.68 4.74 -16.81
C LEU A 34 -11.16 4.02 -15.53
N ALA A 35 -11.26 4.74 -14.42
CA ALA A 35 -11.65 4.17 -13.12
C ALA A 35 -13.06 3.56 -13.14
N LEU A 36 -14.06 4.25 -13.71
CA LEU A 36 -15.44 3.77 -13.78
C LEU A 36 -15.58 2.52 -14.66
N ARG A 37 -14.86 2.50 -15.79
CA ARG A 37 -14.83 1.33 -16.68
C ARG A 37 -14.23 0.12 -15.97
N ASP A 38 -13.05 0.27 -15.36
CA ASP A 38 -12.35 -0.84 -14.73
C ASP A 38 -13.05 -1.31 -13.44
N ALA A 39 -13.68 -0.41 -12.69
CA ALA A 39 -14.54 -0.78 -11.57
C ALA A 39 -15.72 -1.66 -12.04
N GLY A 40 -16.38 -1.28 -13.14
CA GLY A 40 -17.43 -2.11 -13.74
C GLY A 40 -16.93 -3.51 -14.09
N VAL A 41 -15.82 -3.58 -14.85
CA VAL A 41 -15.19 -4.85 -15.25
C VAL A 41 -14.86 -5.73 -14.04
N LEU A 42 -14.20 -5.19 -13.02
CA LEU A 42 -13.77 -5.95 -11.84
C LEU A 42 -14.92 -6.39 -10.93
N THR A 43 -16.02 -5.64 -10.93
CA THR A 43 -17.21 -5.98 -10.15
C THR A 43 -18.24 -6.79 -10.94
N GLY A 44 -17.95 -7.10 -12.21
CA GLY A 44 -18.86 -7.84 -13.09
C GLY A 44 -20.11 -7.05 -13.47
N THR A 45 -20.07 -5.72 -13.34
CA THR A 45 -21.16 -4.82 -13.71
C THR A 45 -20.83 -4.08 -15.00
N ALA A 46 -21.85 -3.54 -15.67
CA ALA A 46 -21.62 -2.56 -16.73
C ALA A 46 -20.77 -1.38 -16.18
N PRO A 47 -20.07 -0.60 -17.04
CA PRO A 47 -19.33 0.57 -16.57
C PRO A 47 -20.19 1.40 -15.64
N TRP A 48 -19.63 1.77 -14.48
CA TRP A 48 -20.39 2.51 -13.48
C TRP A 48 -20.79 3.88 -14.04
N PRO A 49 -22.05 4.32 -13.85
CA PRO A 49 -22.50 5.59 -14.38
C PRO A 49 -21.72 6.73 -13.72
N GLU A 50 -21.26 7.69 -14.52
CA GLU A 50 -20.49 8.84 -14.02
C GLU A 50 -21.25 9.65 -12.98
N ALA A 51 -22.57 9.75 -13.13
CA ALA A 51 -23.45 10.45 -12.20
C ALA A 51 -23.49 9.81 -10.79
N ALA A 52 -23.08 8.55 -10.63
CA ALA A 52 -23.01 7.88 -9.33
C ALA A 52 -21.66 8.11 -8.61
N LEU A 53 -20.70 8.79 -9.25
CA LEU A 53 -19.40 9.05 -8.66
C LEU A 53 -19.44 10.29 -7.76
N GLU A 54 -19.55 10.08 -6.46
CA GLU A 54 -19.53 11.16 -5.47
C GLU A 54 -18.12 11.73 -5.22
N ALA A 55 -17.10 10.88 -5.26
CA ALA A 55 -15.73 11.27 -4.92
C ALA A 55 -14.68 10.44 -5.67
N LEU A 56 -13.57 11.09 -6.04
CA LEU A 56 -12.41 10.44 -6.65
C LEU A 56 -11.13 11.00 -6.03
N ALA A 57 -10.25 10.11 -5.59
CA ALA A 57 -8.90 10.45 -5.16
C ALA A 57 -7.91 9.60 -5.98
N HIS A 58 -6.85 10.25 -6.46
CA HIS A 58 -5.77 9.58 -7.16
C HIS A 58 -4.46 9.86 -6.44
N THR A 59 -3.82 8.78 -5.99
CA THR A 59 -2.51 8.83 -5.33
C THR A 59 -1.50 8.08 -6.16
N ARG A 60 -0.49 8.78 -6.67
CA ARG A 60 0.66 8.14 -7.30
C ARG A 60 1.68 7.76 -6.23
N LEU A 61 1.89 6.47 -6.08
CA LEU A 61 2.94 5.94 -5.23
C LEU A 61 4.19 5.70 -6.07
N HIS A 62 5.34 6.13 -5.55
CA HIS A 62 6.66 5.80 -6.08
C HIS A 62 7.39 4.93 -5.06
N PRO A 63 6.97 3.66 -4.87
CA PRO A 63 7.67 2.80 -3.93
C PRO A 63 9.10 2.58 -4.44
N PRO A 64 10.11 2.54 -3.54
CA PRO A 64 11.42 2.04 -3.93
C PRO A 64 11.26 0.62 -4.48
N ALA A 65 12.14 0.24 -5.42
CA ALA A 65 12.10 -1.07 -6.02
C ALA A 65 12.08 -2.16 -4.94
N PRO A 66 11.19 -3.17 -5.04
CA PRO A 66 11.14 -4.26 -4.09
C PRO A 66 12.49 -4.94 -3.89
N VAL A 67 13.09 -4.84 -2.69
CA VAL A 67 14.27 -5.65 -2.31
C VAL A 67 13.88 -7.11 -2.03
N LEU A 68 12.61 -7.48 -2.31
CA LEU A 68 12.10 -8.84 -2.21
C LEU A 68 11.87 -9.49 -3.59
N SER A 69 12.57 -9.03 -4.64
CA SER A 69 12.91 -9.97 -5.70
C SER A 69 13.70 -11.13 -5.05
N TRP A 70 13.51 -12.37 -5.52
CA TRP A 70 14.29 -13.51 -4.99
C TRP A 70 15.80 -13.23 -5.00
N ALA A 71 16.26 -12.44 -5.98
CA ALA A 71 17.65 -12.02 -6.11
C ALA A 71 18.17 -11.11 -4.97
N THR A 72 17.32 -10.56 -4.11
CA THR A 72 17.73 -9.57 -3.09
C THR A 72 17.38 -9.97 -1.66
N SER A 73 16.53 -10.99 -1.44
CA SER A 73 16.20 -11.48 -0.09
C SER A 73 17.40 -12.12 0.64
N HIS A 74 18.32 -12.73 -0.11
CA HIS A 74 19.54 -13.33 0.45
C HIS A 74 20.51 -12.29 1.03
N ALA A 75 20.38 -11.02 0.64
CA ALA A 75 21.24 -9.93 1.12
C ALA A 75 20.83 -9.43 2.52
N VAL A 76 19.60 -9.72 2.98
CA VAL A 76 19.07 -9.21 4.26
C VAL A 76 19.87 -9.71 5.45
N GLY A 77 20.19 -11.01 5.51
CA GLY A 77 20.97 -11.59 6.61
C GLY A 77 22.36 -10.96 6.74
N PRO A 78 23.18 -10.96 5.68
CA PRO A 78 24.48 -10.28 5.66
C PRO A 78 24.40 -8.79 5.99
N LEU A 79 23.37 -8.08 5.52
CA LEU A 79 23.15 -6.67 5.84
C LEU A 79 22.92 -6.47 7.34
N ARG A 80 22.02 -7.24 7.95
CA ARG A 80 21.73 -7.16 9.40
C ARG A 80 22.99 -7.44 10.22
N GLU A 81 23.77 -8.43 9.84
CA GLU A 81 25.03 -8.76 10.49
C GLU A 81 26.05 -7.61 10.37
N ALA A 82 26.21 -7.05 9.19
CA ALA A 82 27.09 -5.91 8.97
C ALA A 82 26.69 -4.69 9.81
N VAL A 83 25.39 -4.37 9.87
CA VAL A 83 24.84 -3.28 10.70
C VAL A 83 25.09 -3.55 12.18
N ARG A 84 24.83 -4.76 12.66
CA ARG A 84 25.05 -5.15 14.06
C ARG A 84 26.51 -4.97 14.51
N ARG A 85 27.48 -5.23 13.63
CA ARG A 85 28.91 -5.01 13.91
C ARG A 85 29.30 -3.55 14.09
N THR A 86 28.49 -2.59 13.61
CA THR A 86 28.75 -1.16 13.86
C THR A 86 28.46 -0.75 15.30
N GLY A 87 27.66 -1.53 16.04
CA GLY A 87 27.28 -1.28 17.43
C GLY A 87 26.44 -0.03 17.67
N THR A 88 26.21 0.80 16.65
CA THR A 88 25.58 2.13 16.77
C THR A 88 24.40 2.32 15.83
N LEU A 89 24.16 1.35 14.95
CA LEU A 89 23.09 1.38 13.96
C LEU A 89 22.17 0.19 14.11
N SER A 90 20.89 0.42 13.83
CA SER A 90 19.86 -0.60 13.69
C SER A 90 19.22 -0.48 12.31
N VAL A 91 18.79 -1.62 11.74
CA VAL A 91 18.09 -1.67 10.46
C VAL A 91 16.72 -2.32 10.65
N THR A 92 15.69 -1.68 10.12
CA THR A 92 14.30 -2.14 10.22
C THR A 92 13.48 -1.64 9.04
N GLY A 93 12.34 -2.28 8.81
CA GLY A 93 11.28 -1.75 7.99
C GLY A 93 10.96 -2.61 6.77
N ALA A 94 10.15 -2.04 5.89
CA ALA A 94 9.79 -2.69 4.63
C ALA A 94 11.05 -3.04 3.84
N TRP A 95 10.99 -4.15 3.12
CA TRP A 95 12.08 -4.73 2.35
C TRP A 95 13.20 -5.41 3.15
N ILE A 96 13.21 -5.26 4.48
CA ILE A 96 14.12 -5.98 5.38
C ILE A 96 13.40 -7.17 6.02
N CYS A 97 12.22 -6.97 6.58
CA CYS A 97 11.45 -8.01 7.28
C CYS A 97 10.23 -8.53 6.49
N GLY A 98 9.96 -7.95 5.32
CA GLY A 98 8.73 -8.15 4.56
C GLY A 98 8.23 -6.84 3.96
N SER A 99 7.06 -6.82 3.35
CA SER A 99 6.44 -5.61 2.78
C SER A 99 5.14 -5.18 3.46
N GLY A 100 4.53 -6.05 4.27
CA GLY A 100 3.28 -5.78 4.97
C GLY A 100 3.47 -5.20 6.36
N LEU A 101 2.50 -4.41 6.84
CA LEU A 101 2.51 -3.83 8.19
C LEU A 101 2.65 -4.89 9.29
N ALA A 102 2.07 -6.08 9.08
CA ALA A 102 2.21 -7.20 10.01
C ALA A 102 3.65 -7.67 10.23
N SER A 103 4.54 -7.48 9.24
CA SER A 103 5.97 -7.75 9.37
C SER A 103 6.73 -6.51 9.86
N VAL A 104 6.37 -5.33 9.34
CA VAL A 104 7.10 -4.08 9.58
C VAL A 104 6.94 -3.57 11.02
N VAL A 105 5.73 -3.60 11.58
CA VAL A 105 5.48 -3.03 12.90
C VAL A 105 6.22 -3.79 14.01
N PRO A 106 6.17 -5.14 14.08
CA PRO A 106 6.95 -5.88 15.07
C PRO A 106 8.46 -5.69 14.89
N ASP A 107 8.96 -5.73 13.65
CA ASP A 107 10.39 -5.55 13.35
C ASP A 107 10.91 -4.18 13.82
N ALA A 108 10.17 -3.10 13.55
CA ALA A 108 10.52 -1.75 13.97
C ALA A 108 10.47 -1.58 15.49
N THR A 109 9.50 -2.24 16.13
CA THR A 109 9.39 -2.23 17.59
C THR A 109 10.60 -2.89 18.24
N THR A 110 10.98 -4.09 17.77
CA THR A 110 12.18 -4.80 18.26
C THR A 110 13.44 -3.98 18.04
N ALA A 111 13.66 -3.44 16.85
CA ALA A 111 14.84 -2.62 16.55
C ALA A 111 14.92 -1.36 17.46
N GLY A 112 13.78 -0.73 17.75
CA GLY A 112 13.71 0.41 18.66
C GLY A 112 14.03 0.04 20.12
N GLN A 113 13.54 -1.11 20.59
CA GLN A 113 13.86 -1.62 21.94
C GLN A 113 15.34 -1.95 22.07
N GLU A 114 15.94 -2.59 21.07
CA GLU A 114 17.38 -2.90 21.04
C GLU A 114 18.23 -1.63 21.04
N ALA A 115 17.86 -0.63 20.23
CA ALA A 115 18.54 0.65 20.19
C ALA A 115 18.46 1.38 21.54
N ALA A 116 17.29 1.41 22.18
CA ALA A 116 17.11 2.01 23.50
C ALA A 116 17.97 1.32 24.58
N ALA A 117 18.04 -0.01 24.55
CA ALA A 117 18.89 -0.79 25.46
C ALA A 117 20.39 -0.61 25.18
N GLY A 118 20.78 -0.27 23.95
CA GLY A 118 22.14 0.09 23.57
C GLY A 118 22.58 1.43 24.16
N LEU A 119 21.68 2.42 24.19
CA LEU A 119 21.95 3.76 24.74
C LEU A 119 22.06 3.79 26.28
N ALA A 120 21.50 2.80 26.96
CA ALA A 120 21.52 2.71 28.42
C ALA A 120 22.80 2.05 28.99
N ARG A 121 23.75 1.66 28.13
CA ARG A 121 25.05 1.06 28.48
C ARG A 121 26.18 2.05 28.25
#